data_AF-A0A1G0SMF8-F1
#
_entry.id   AF-A0A1G0SMF8-F1
#
_cell.length_a   1.000
_cell.length_b   1.000
_cell.length_c   1.000
_cell.angle_alpha   90.00
_cell.angle_beta   90.00
_cell.angle_gamma   90.00
#
_symmetry.space_group_name_H-M   'P 1'
#
loop_
_entity.id
_entity.type
_entity.pdbx_description
1 polymer ?
#
loop_
_entity_poly.entity_id
_entity_poly.type
_entity_poly.pdbx_seq_one_letter_code
_entity_poly.pdbx_strand_id
1 'polypeptide(L)'
;MTLRRAVRIFLGILAVIVALVLGFMMYVVLAWDSPSDRRLPVMAVSHEPSAVARGEFLFKYGLGCWECHSSVADPNSPPSGGKPFDLRKIGPGFGMFYTPNITPDSATGIGGWTDGEIVRAVREGVSKNGRKLFPLMPVANFHGMSDDDALAIVAYLRSIPPVSNAIPEHDLTFVTKAFFTVGILKPAPEIATPIITPPRGVTPEWGKYVSSNAGLCSDCHSVRNLMDGSFYPDSGFAGSSINFGEAEGDGIWTYASNLTPDKETGIGAWTENDFLQAVQYGVRPDGRTLVPHMPYPLFAFWDSMDVKAVYAYLKTLPAIPRPEAAHTYSQAITTGSGAARGKDIYGSACLRCHGAEGKGTGFTNVKLAEVAGSLNEQELLTFIRGGNLGLRMPPFEKTFSEDQLKDVIAFIRTWETKQ
;
A
#
# COMPACT_ATOMS: atom_id res chain seq x y z
N MET A 1 49.01 37.15 11.87
CA MET A 1 47.67 37.76 11.61
C MET A 1 47.25 38.50 12.88
N THR A 2 46.85 39.78 12.81
CA THR A 2 46.43 40.53 14.02
C THR A 2 45.08 40.02 14.52
N LEU A 3 44.88 39.97 15.84
CA LEU A 3 43.61 39.51 16.46
C LEU A 3 42.38 40.23 15.87
N ARG A 4 42.49 41.53 15.58
CA ARG A 4 41.44 42.32 14.92
C ARG A 4 41.10 41.84 13.51
N ARG A 5 42.09 41.41 12.73
CA ARG A 5 41.87 40.87 11.37
C ARG A 5 41.21 39.50 11.43
N ALA A 6 41.62 38.65 12.37
CA ALA A 6 41.01 37.35 12.61
C ALA A 6 39.53 37.47 13.02
N VAL A 7 39.21 38.37 13.95
CA VAL A 7 37.83 38.63 14.40
C VAL A 7 36.95 39.15 13.25
N ARG A 8 37.45 40.07 12.41
CA ARG A 8 36.68 40.55 11.23
C ARG A 8 36.40 39.44 10.22
N ILE A 9 37.38 38.58 9.95
CA ILE A 9 37.21 37.43 9.05
C ILE A 9 36.17 36.46 9.63
N PHE A 10 36.28 36.15 10.92
CA PHE A 10 35.32 35.28 11.60
C PHE A 10 33.90 35.85 11.58
N LEU A 11 33.72 37.12 11.92
CA LEU A 11 32.40 37.77 11.87
C LEU A 11 31.84 37.83 10.44
N GLY A 12 32.70 38.05 9.44
CA GLY A 12 32.31 38.01 8.03
C GLY A 12 31.82 36.62 7.60
N ILE A 13 32.56 35.56 7.96
CA ILE A 13 32.15 34.17 7.70
C ILE A 13 30.84 33.85 8.42
N LEU A 14 30.71 34.23 9.69
CA LEU A 14 29.49 34.00 10.46
C LEU A 14 28.28 34.70 9.84
N ALA A 15 28.42 35.96 9.41
CA ALA A 15 27.35 36.70 8.75
C ALA A 15 26.90 36.02 7.44
N VAL A 16 27.85 35.53 6.63
CA VAL A 16 27.54 34.77 5.40
C VAL A 16 26.81 33.46 5.74
N ILE A 17 27.27 32.70 6.74
CA ILE A 17 26.61 31.46 7.16
C ILE A 17 25.17 31.76 7.63
N VAL A 18 24.98 32.78 8.46
CA VAL A 18 23.64 33.19 8.92
C VAL A 18 22.76 33.59 7.74
N ALA A 19 23.27 34.36 6.78
CA ALA A 19 22.51 34.75 5.59
C ALA A 19 22.12 33.54 4.73
N LEU A 20 23.02 32.57 4.55
CA LEU A 20 22.73 31.32 3.83
C LEU A 20 21.69 30.47 4.55
N VAL A 21 21.78 30.34 5.87
CA VAL A 21 20.79 29.60 6.67
C VAL A 21 19.42 30.26 6.60
N LEU A 22 19.35 31.58 6.80
CA LEU A 22 18.09 32.32 6.68
C LEU A 22 17.51 32.27 5.27
N GLY A 23 18.36 32.38 4.24
CA GLY A 23 17.97 32.23 2.84
C GLY A 23 17.42 30.84 2.53
N PHE A 24 18.06 29.79 3.04
CA PHE A 24 17.58 28.41 2.92
C PHE A 24 16.26 28.19 3.66
N MET A 25 16.13 28.67 4.89
CA MET A 25 14.88 28.60 5.66
C MET A 25 13.73 29.30 4.92
N MET A 26 13.99 30.50 4.38
CA MET A 26 13.02 31.24 3.57
C MET A 26 12.64 30.47 2.31
N TYR A 27 13.61 29.90 1.59
CA TYR A 27 13.36 29.06 0.42
C TYR A 27 12.43 27.88 0.76
N VAL A 28 12.72 27.14 1.85
CA VAL A 28 11.89 26.01 2.27
C VAL A 28 10.45 26.43 2.56
N VAL A 29 10.26 27.52 3.31
CA VAL A 29 8.92 28.04 3.63
C VAL A 29 8.15 28.43 2.37
N LEU A 30 8.80 29.14 1.44
CA LEU A 30 8.16 29.60 0.21
C LEU A 30 7.88 28.45 -0.77
N ALA A 31 8.81 27.50 -0.91
CA ALA A 31 8.69 26.40 -1.87
C ALA A 31 7.76 25.28 -1.42
N TRP A 32 7.53 25.12 -0.11
CA TRP A 32 6.62 24.13 0.47
C TRP A 32 5.17 24.34 0.02
N ASP A 33 4.68 25.57 0.12
CA ASP A 33 3.30 25.94 -0.22
C ASP A 33 3.16 26.57 -1.61
N SER A 34 4.25 26.67 -2.37
CA SER A 34 4.23 27.23 -3.73
C SER A 34 3.33 26.38 -4.65
N PRO A 35 2.31 26.98 -5.27
CA PRO A 35 1.45 26.28 -6.21
C PRO A 35 2.22 25.94 -7.49
N SER A 36 1.92 24.78 -8.06
CA SER A 36 2.35 24.40 -9.41
C SER A 36 1.42 25.03 -10.44
N ASP A 37 2.00 25.58 -11.51
CA ASP A 37 1.27 26.20 -12.63
C ASP A 37 0.80 25.14 -13.64
N ARG A 38 0.22 24.04 -13.15
CA ARG A 38 -0.17 22.91 -13.99
C ARG A 38 -1.57 23.08 -14.53
N ARG A 39 -1.77 22.64 -15.78
CA ARG A 39 -3.09 22.61 -16.39
C ARG A 39 -4.04 21.78 -15.53
N LEU A 40 -5.25 22.30 -15.35
CA LEU A 40 -6.34 21.53 -14.78
C LEU A 40 -7.02 20.74 -15.92
N PRO A 41 -7.09 19.41 -15.86
CA PRO A 41 -7.78 18.64 -16.88
C PRO A 41 -9.29 18.91 -16.78
N VAL A 42 -9.92 19.21 -17.90
CA VAL A 42 -11.38 19.37 -17.98
C VAL A 42 -11.97 18.00 -18.25
N MET A 43 -12.43 17.35 -17.19
CA MET A 43 -13.00 16.01 -17.22
C MET A 43 -14.30 16.00 -16.41
N ALA A 44 -15.24 15.16 -16.81
CA ALA A 44 -16.50 14.97 -16.11
C ALA A 44 -16.72 13.49 -15.91
N VAL A 45 -17.11 13.12 -14.70
CA VAL A 45 -17.34 11.75 -14.32
C VAL A 45 -18.62 11.18 -14.96
N SER A 46 -18.58 9.91 -15.36
CA SER A 46 -19.78 9.16 -15.70
C SER A 46 -20.45 8.64 -14.42
N HIS A 47 -21.76 8.82 -14.31
CA HIS A 47 -22.56 8.27 -13.21
C HIS A 47 -23.21 6.93 -13.57
N GLU A 48 -22.83 6.33 -14.70
CA GLU A 48 -23.30 5.00 -15.08
C GLU A 48 -22.92 3.95 -14.03
N PRO A 49 -23.82 3.00 -13.69
CA PRO A 49 -23.54 1.96 -12.70
C PRO A 49 -22.25 1.17 -12.97
N SER A 50 -21.89 0.97 -14.25
CA SER A 50 -20.66 0.29 -14.65
C SER A 50 -19.39 1.07 -14.30
N ALA A 51 -19.42 2.41 -14.40
CA ALA A 51 -18.30 3.27 -14.02
C ALA A 51 -18.11 3.27 -12.51
N VAL A 52 -19.21 3.36 -11.75
CA VAL A 52 -19.18 3.27 -10.28
C VAL A 52 -18.66 1.92 -9.82
N ALA A 53 -19.13 0.81 -10.41
CA ALA A 53 -18.67 -0.54 -10.07
C ALA A 53 -17.18 -0.75 -10.39
N ARG A 54 -16.70 -0.22 -11.52
CA ARG A 54 -15.27 -0.23 -11.86
C ARG A 54 -14.45 0.58 -10.84
N GLY A 55 -14.95 1.75 -10.46
CA GLY A 55 -14.34 2.60 -9.45
C GLY A 55 -14.26 1.94 -8.08
N GLU A 56 -15.34 1.28 -7.66
CA GLU A 56 -15.39 0.52 -6.41
C GLU A 56 -14.34 -0.58 -6.40
N PHE A 57 -14.24 -1.35 -7.48
CA PHE A 57 -13.23 -2.39 -7.61
C PHE A 57 -11.81 -1.84 -7.50
N LEU A 58 -11.49 -0.77 -8.25
CA LEU A 58 -10.17 -0.14 -8.20
C LEU A 58 -9.86 0.43 -6.81
N PHE A 59 -10.82 1.11 -6.18
CA PHE A 59 -10.66 1.66 -4.84
C PHE A 59 -10.43 0.57 -3.78
N LYS A 60 -11.24 -0.51 -3.79
CA LYS A 60 -11.22 -1.56 -2.76
C LYS A 60 -10.11 -2.57 -2.97
N TYR A 61 -9.95 -3.06 -4.19
CA TYR A 61 -9.18 -4.27 -4.49
C TYR A 61 -8.04 -4.04 -5.48
N GLY A 62 -8.12 -3.01 -6.32
CA GLY A 62 -7.05 -2.66 -7.25
C GLY A 62 -5.88 -1.92 -6.57
N LEU A 63 -6.22 -0.82 -5.91
CA LEU A 63 -5.27 0.18 -5.39
C LEU A 63 -5.29 0.31 -3.87
N GLY A 64 -6.27 -0.30 -3.20
CA GLY A 64 -6.36 -0.31 -1.74
C GLY A 64 -6.48 1.08 -1.11
N CYS A 65 -7.21 2.01 -1.73
CA CYS A 65 -7.26 3.41 -1.25
C CYS A 65 -7.73 3.54 0.21
N TRP A 66 -8.63 2.66 0.64
CA TRP A 66 -9.13 2.57 2.02
C TRP A 66 -8.03 2.24 3.04
N GLU A 67 -6.94 1.57 2.64
CA GLU A 67 -5.86 1.19 3.56
C GLU A 67 -5.22 2.41 4.23
N CYS A 68 -5.21 3.54 3.53
CA CYS A 68 -4.71 4.81 4.05
C CYS A 68 -5.85 5.77 4.40
N HIS A 69 -6.89 5.84 3.57
CA HIS A 69 -7.93 6.87 3.72
C HIS A 69 -9.05 6.50 4.67
N SER A 70 -9.13 5.26 5.18
CA SER A 70 -10.11 4.87 6.18
C SER A 70 -9.46 4.75 7.57
N SER A 71 -10.19 5.11 8.62
CA SER A 71 -9.72 4.99 10.01
C SER A 71 -9.71 3.54 10.51
N VAL A 72 -10.55 2.69 9.92
CA VAL A 72 -10.63 1.26 10.17
C VAL A 72 -10.07 0.50 8.97
N ALA A 73 -9.27 -0.52 9.24
CA ALA A 73 -8.67 -1.39 8.23
C ALA A 73 -9.69 -2.39 7.65
N ASP A 74 -10.69 -1.87 6.94
CA ASP A 74 -11.71 -2.65 6.24
C ASP A 74 -12.07 -1.99 4.88
N PRO A 75 -12.12 -2.74 3.77
CA PRO A 75 -12.47 -2.20 2.44
C PRO A 75 -13.86 -1.57 2.34
N ASN A 76 -14.78 -1.88 3.26
CA ASN A 76 -16.12 -1.28 3.32
C ASN A 76 -16.19 -0.05 4.24
N SER A 77 -15.11 0.31 4.93
CA SER A 77 -15.08 1.51 5.76
C SER A 77 -15.02 2.77 4.90
N PRO A 78 -15.78 3.83 5.25
CA PRO A 78 -15.74 5.07 4.51
C PRO A 78 -14.33 5.69 4.57
N PRO A 79 -13.82 6.26 3.46
CA PRO A 79 -12.51 6.89 3.42
C PRO A 79 -12.52 8.30 4.04
N SER A 80 -12.91 8.37 5.31
CA SER A 80 -13.11 9.60 6.06
C SER A 80 -11.81 10.25 6.57
N GLY A 81 -10.64 9.68 6.26
CA GLY A 81 -9.33 10.18 6.68
C GLY A 81 -9.04 10.05 8.17
N GLY A 82 -7.98 10.72 8.60
CA GLY A 82 -7.56 10.83 10.00
C GLY A 82 -6.59 9.76 10.46
N LYS A 83 -6.16 8.84 9.58
CA LYS A 83 -5.17 7.82 9.92
C LYS A 83 -3.80 8.47 10.16
N PRO A 84 -3.17 8.28 11.33
CA PRO A 84 -1.88 8.89 11.63
C PRO A 84 -0.73 8.12 10.98
N PHE A 85 0.21 8.85 10.41
CA PHE A 85 1.51 8.38 9.95
C PHE A 85 2.58 9.03 10.82
N ASP A 86 3.12 8.24 11.75
CA ASP A 86 4.17 8.68 12.65
C ASP A 86 5.53 8.63 11.96
N LEU A 87 5.89 9.73 11.32
CA LEU A 87 7.17 9.86 10.63
C LEU A 87 8.34 9.94 11.60
N ARG A 88 8.10 10.12 12.91
CA ARG A 88 9.16 10.09 13.94
C ARG A 88 9.83 8.71 14.02
N LYS A 89 9.14 7.66 13.55
CA LYS A 89 9.72 6.31 13.37
C LYS A 89 10.82 6.27 12.30
N ILE A 90 10.76 7.15 11.29
CA ILE A 90 11.80 7.31 10.27
C ILE A 90 12.95 8.16 10.83
N GLY A 91 12.62 9.19 11.61
CA GLY A 91 13.60 9.95 12.38
C GLY A 91 12.93 10.94 13.33
N PRO A 92 13.46 11.17 14.54
CA PRO A 92 12.77 11.91 15.61
C PRO A 92 12.37 13.34 15.23
N GLY A 93 13.00 13.93 14.22
CA GLY A 93 12.67 15.24 13.70
C GLY A 93 11.57 15.29 12.64
N PHE A 94 10.86 14.21 12.30
CA PHE A 94 9.99 14.19 11.11
C PHE A 94 8.50 14.49 11.35
N GLY A 95 8.02 14.38 12.59
CA GLY A 95 6.65 14.77 12.96
C GLY A 95 5.53 13.80 12.54
N MET A 96 4.30 14.30 12.43
CA MET A 96 3.09 13.50 12.17
C MET A 96 2.37 13.95 10.89
N PHE A 97 1.96 12.99 10.07
CA PHE A 97 1.06 13.21 8.93
C PHE A 97 -0.29 12.52 9.20
N TYR A 98 -1.37 13.06 8.63
CA TYR A 98 -2.72 12.48 8.75
C TYR A 98 -3.35 12.37 7.37
N THR A 99 -3.96 11.23 7.05
CA THR A 99 -4.59 11.06 5.73
C THR A 99 -5.84 11.91 5.57
N PRO A 100 -6.09 12.50 4.39
CA PRO A 100 -7.24 13.37 4.17
C PRO A 100 -8.55 12.58 4.07
N ASN A 101 -9.65 13.22 4.46
CA ASN A 101 -10.99 12.77 4.15
C ASN A 101 -11.25 12.93 2.65
N ILE A 102 -11.51 11.83 1.95
CA ILE A 102 -11.81 11.81 0.50
C ILE A 102 -13.26 11.40 0.22
N THR A 103 -14.14 11.48 1.22
CA THR A 103 -15.60 11.39 1.02
C THR A 103 -16.13 12.65 0.33
N PRO A 104 -17.33 12.62 -0.28
CA PRO A 104 -17.90 13.77 -0.98
C PRO A 104 -18.47 14.83 -0.03
N ASP A 105 -18.11 14.79 1.26
CA ASP A 105 -18.43 15.86 2.20
C ASP A 105 -17.85 17.19 1.72
N SER A 106 -18.69 18.24 1.70
CA SER A 106 -18.32 19.55 1.15
C SER A 106 -17.45 20.39 2.08
N ALA A 107 -17.50 20.14 3.38
CA ALA A 107 -16.84 20.95 4.40
C ALA A 107 -15.45 20.41 4.74
N THR A 108 -15.34 19.10 4.94
CA THR A 108 -14.12 18.44 5.39
C THR A 108 -13.56 17.43 4.39
N GLY A 109 -14.31 17.09 3.33
CA GLY A 109 -13.91 16.16 2.28
C GLY A 109 -13.59 16.80 0.93
N ILE A 110 -13.79 16.02 -0.13
CA ILE A 110 -13.54 16.43 -1.53
C ILE A 110 -14.81 16.90 -2.25
N GLY A 111 -15.93 17.09 -1.54
CA GLY A 111 -17.22 17.45 -2.15
C GLY A 111 -17.16 18.70 -3.02
N GLY A 112 -16.37 19.71 -2.61
CA GLY A 112 -16.17 20.95 -3.38
C GLY A 112 -15.05 20.92 -4.42
N TRP A 113 -14.37 19.79 -4.63
CA TRP A 113 -13.35 19.65 -5.67
C TRP A 113 -14.04 19.28 -6.99
N THR A 114 -13.50 19.70 -8.13
CA THR A 114 -13.92 19.22 -9.46
C THR A 114 -13.34 17.84 -9.75
N ASP A 115 -13.91 17.11 -10.70
CA ASP A 115 -13.41 15.78 -11.06
C ASP A 115 -11.97 15.83 -11.59
N GLY A 116 -11.66 16.85 -12.40
CA GLY A 116 -10.30 17.12 -12.87
C GLY A 116 -9.29 17.41 -11.74
N GLU A 117 -9.71 18.09 -10.67
CA GLU A 117 -8.86 18.33 -9.51
C GLU A 117 -8.55 17.03 -8.76
N ILE A 118 -9.55 16.14 -8.63
CA ILE A 118 -9.35 14.83 -7.98
C ILE A 118 -8.44 13.95 -8.84
N VAL A 119 -8.69 13.87 -10.14
CA VAL A 119 -7.84 13.10 -11.08
C VAL A 119 -6.40 13.60 -11.05
N ARG A 120 -6.19 14.92 -11.04
CA ARG A 120 -4.85 15.52 -10.94
C ARG A 120 -4.19 15.23 -9.60
N ALA A 121 -4.93 15.27 -8.50
CA ALA A 121 -4.40 14.89 -7.19
C ALA A 121 -3.87 13.45 -7.21
N VAL A 122 -4.67 12.50 -7.72
CA VAL A 122 -4.33 11.07 -7.78
C VAL A 122 -3.13 10.81 -8.69
N ARG A 123 -3.15 11.28 -9.94
CA ARG A 123 -2.13 10.93 -10.94
C ARG A 123 -0.88 11.80 -10.92
N GLU A 124 -0.98 13.02 -10.41
CA GLU A 124 0.11 13.99 -10.45
C GLU A 124 0.58 14.46 -9.07
N GLY A 125 -0.16 14.16 -8.01
CA GLY A 125 0.21 14.57 -6.65
C GLY A 125 0.04 16.07 -6.43
N VAL A 126 -0.99 16.69 -7.02
CA VAL A 126 -1.25 18.13 -6.95
C VAL A 126 -2.68 18.40 -6.46
N SER A 127 -2.81 19.16 -5.37
CA SER A 127 -4.11 19.49 -4.77
C SER A 127 -4.94 20.47 -5.62
N LYS A 128 -6.20 20.72 -5.22
CA LYS A 128 -7.09 21.70 -5.88
C LYS A 128 -6.45 23.09 -6.04
N ASN A 129 -5.72 23.57 -5.03
CA ASN A 129 -5.05 24.87 -5.05
C ASN A 129 -3.64 24.83 -5.67
N GLY A 130 -3.29 23.76 -6.39
CA GLY A 130 -2.01 23.63 -7.08
C GLY A 130 -0.83 23.23 -6.20
N ARG A 131 -1.00 23.10 -4.87
CA ARG A 131 0.11 22.67 -4.00
C ARG A 131 0.48 21.22 -4.27
N LYS A 132 1.76 20.92 -4.06
CA LYS A 132 2.30 19.56 -4.14
C LYS A 132 1.83 18.78 -2.91
N LEU A 133 1.28 17.59 -3.13
CA LEU A 133 0.89 16.70 -2.04
C LEU A 133 2.13 16.07 -1.42
N PHE A 134 2.09 15.87 -0.10
CA PHE A 134 3.15 15.14 0.59
C PHE A 134 3.29 13.73 -0.01
N PRO A 135 4.51 13.26 -0.36
CA PRO A 135 4.70 12.14 -1.29
C PRO A 135 4.58 10.77 -0.58
N LEU A 136 3.50 10.56 0.17
CA LEU A 136 3.12 9.24 0.72
C LEU A 136 2.20 8.46 -0.21
N MET A 137 1.36 9.15 -0.98
CA MET A 137 0.54 8.51 -1.99
C MET A 137 1.43 8.04 -3.14
N PRO A 138 1.27 6.80 -3.68
CA PRO A 138 2.13 6.24 -4.72
C PRO A 138 1.80 6.82 -6.11
N VAL A 139 1.91 8.14 -6.24
CA VAL A 139 1.58 8.93 -7.43
C VAL A 139 2.34 8.42 -8.66
N ALA A 140 3.58 7.97 -8.50
CA ALA A 140 4.39 7.45 -9.60
C ALA A 140 3.72 6.24 -10.30
N ASN A 141 2.99 5.42 -9.56
CA ASN A 141 2.28 4.25 -10.09
C ASN A 141 0.90 4.65 -10.64
N PHE A 142 0.23 5.61 -10.00
CA PHE A 142 -1.05 6.12 -10.49
C PHE A 142 -0.90 6.99 -11.75
N HIS A 143 0.30 7.53 -12.00
CA HIS A 143 0.58 8.44 -13.12
C HIS A 143 0.19 7.84 -14.48
N GLY A 144 0.47 6.54 -14.68
CA GLY A 144 0.15 5.81 -15.91
C GLY A 144 -1.30 5.30 -16.00
N MET A 145 -2.16 5.64 -15.04
CA MET A 145 -3.56 5.20 -15.02
C MET A 145 -4.35 5.89 -16.13
N SER A 146 -5.16 5.09 -16.83
CA SER A 146 -6.01 5.61 -17.91
C SER A 146 -7.05 6.60 -17.41
N ASP A 147 -7.48 7.48 -18.31
CA ASP A 147 -8.50 8.49 -18.00
C ASP A 147 -9.81 7.83 -17.51
N ASP A 148 -10.21 6.70 -18.12
CA ASP A 148 -11.42 5.97 -17.77
C ASP A 148 -11.35 5.39 -16.35
N ASP A 149 -10.23 4.76 -15.96
CA ASP A 149 -10.06 4.21 -14.62
C ASP A 149 -9.92 5.31 -13.56
N ALA A 150 -9.25 6.42 -13.88
CA ALA A 150 -9.14 7.57 -13.00
C ALA A 150 -10.53 8.20 -12.74
N LEU A 151 -11.35 8.35 -13.77
CA LEU A 151 -12.72 8.84 -13.64
C LEU A 151 -13.63 7.83 -12.94
N ALA A 152 -13.44 6.52 -13.15
CA ALA A 152 -14.18 5.50 -12.44
C ALA A 152 -13.97 5.62 -10.92
N ILE A 153 -12.73 5.82 -10.47
CA ILE A 153 -12.43 6.08 -9.04
C ILE A 153 -13.19 7.32 -8.54
N VAL A 154 -13.18 8.41 -9.32
CA VAL A 154 -13.97 9.61 -8.96
C VAL A 154 -15.46 9.26 -8.89
N ALA A 155 -16.01 8.47 -9.82
CA ALA A 155 -17.42 8.08 -9.84
C ALA A 155 -17.81 7.37 -8.55
N TYR A 156 -16.97 6.44 -8.11
CA TYR A 156 -17.16 5.74 -6.85
C TYR A 156 -17.07 6.69 -5.65
N LEU A 157 -16.06 7.57 -5.58
CA LEU A 157 -15.92 8.55 -4.49
C LEU A 157 -17.09 9.55 -4.43
N ARG A 158 -17.72 9.87 -5.56
CA ARG A 158 -18.96 10.67 -5.58
C ARG A 158 -20.19 9.90 -5.11
N SER A 159 -20.18 8.57 -5.27
CA SER A 159 -21.34 7.71 -4.95
C SER A 159 -21.44 7.32 -3.47
N ILE A 160 -20.32 7.36 -2.73
CA ILE A 160 -20.32 6.98 -1.30
C ILE A 160 -21.01 8.04 -0.43
N PRO A 161 -21.62 7.65 0.71
CA PRO A 161 -22.19 8.61 1.65
C PRO A 161 -21.14 9.62 2.14
N PRO A 162 -21.48 10.92 2.22
CA PRO A 162 -20.57 11.92 2.79
C PRO A 162 -20.37 11.67 4.27
N VAL A 163 -19.12 11.80 4.74
CA VAL A 163 -18.78 11.72 6.17
C VAL A 163 -18.07 13.00 6.56
N SER A 164 -18.72 13.82 7.39
CA SER A 164 -18.10 14.99 7.99
C SER A 164 -17.10 14.56 9.05
N ASN A 165 -15.82 14.59 8.70
CA ASN A 165 -14.70 14.34 9.59
C ASN A 165 -13.59 15.35 9.35
N ALA A 166 -13.40 16.29 10.27
CA ALA A 166 -12.27 17.21 10.22
C ALA A 166 -11.02 16.49 10.73
N ILE A 167 -9.99 16.37 9.89
CA ILE A 167 -8.75 15.71 10.27
C ILE A 167 -7.85 16.67 11.06
N PRO A 168 -6.99 16.16 11.97
CA PRO A 168 -5.95 16.97 12.59
C PRO A 168 -5.04 17.60 11.52
N GLU A 169 -4.55 18.80 11.79
CA GLU A 169 -3.52 19.41 10.95
C GLU A 169 -2.24 18.56 10.96
N HIS A 170 -1.53 18.55 9.83
CA HIS A 170 -0.24 17.87 9.76
C HIS A 170 0.78 18.60 10.64
N ASP A 171 1.46 17.86 11.52
CA ASP A 171 2.53 18.36 12.37
C ASP A 171 3.89 18.01 11.75
N LEU A 172 4.18 18.58 10.58
CA LEU A 172 5.44 18.37 9.87
C LEU A 172 6.44 19.44 10.29
N THR A 173 7.57 19.01 10.85
CA THR A 173 8.61 19.93 11.33
C THR A 173 9.30 20.66 10.18
N PHE A 174 10.07 21.71 10.49
CA PHE A 174 10.95 22.35 9.51
C PHE A 174 11.93 21.37 8.87
N VAL A 175 12.45 20.39 9.63
CA VAL A 175 13.39 19.37 9.11
C VAL A 175 12.70 18.53 8.04
N THR A 176 11.46 18.09 8.30
CA THR A 176 10.66 17.37 7.31
C THR A 176 10.44 18.22 6.07
N LYS A 177 10.00 19.46 6.26
CA LYS A 177 9.73 20.37 5.14
C LYS A 177 10.98 20.59 4.29
N ALA A 178 12.12 20.83 4.92
CA ALA A 178 13.40 21.03 4.24
C ALA A 178 13.84 19.78 3.46
N PHE A 179 13.81 18.61 4.11
CA PHE A 179 14.21 17.35 3.50
C PHE A 179 13.40 17.03 2.23
N PHE A 180 12.08 17.14 2.32
CA PHE A 180 11.22 16.84 1.19
C PHE A 180 11.25 17.95 0.13
N THR A 181 11.34 19.23 0.49
CA THR A 181 11.38 20.34 -0.51
C THR A 181 12.61 20.29 -1.42
N VAL A 182 13.77 19.91 -0.89
CA VAL A 182 15.04 19.98 -1.63
C VAL A 182 15.21 18.83 -2.63
N GLY A 183 14.57 17.67 -2.39
CA GLY A 183 14.83 16.47 -3.19
C GLY A 183 13.60 15.69 -3.67
N ILE A 184 12.51 15.67 -2.90
CA ILE A 184 11.51 14.57 -2.96
C ILE A 184 10.10 15.07 -3.29
N LEU A 185 9.73 16.30 -2.89
CA LEU A 185 8.44 16.92 -3.17
C LEU A 185 8.40 17.45 -4.60
N LYS A 186 8.50 16.53 -5.56
CA LYS A 186 8.33 16.78 -6.99
C LYS A 186 7.04 16.10 -7.43
N PRO A 187 6.05 16.85 -7.93
CA PRO A 187 4.87 16.23 -8.52
C PRO A 187 5.30 15.40 -9.74
N ALA A 188 4.64 14.27 -9.99
CA ALA A 188 4.91 13.44 -11.16
C ALA A 188 4.71 14.26 -12.46
N PRO A 189 5.30 13.95 -13.61
CA PRO A 189 5.20 14.79 -14.81
C PRO A 189 3.76 15.20 -15.16
N GLU A 190 3.55 16.39 -15.73
CA GLU A 190 2.21 16.81 -16.15
C GLU A 190 1.69 15.89 -17.27
N ILE A 191 0.43 15.47 -17.18
CA ILE A 191 -0.22 14.64 -18.19
C ILE A 191 -0.87 15.57 -19.23
N ALA A 192 -0.14 15.82 -20.32
CA ALA A 192 -0.58 16.73 -21.38
C ALA A 192 -1.61 16.12 -22.34
N THR A 193 -1.65 14.79 -22.44
CA THR A 193 -2.51 14.04 -23.37
C THR A 193 -3.28 12.94 -22.64
N PRO A 194 -4.53 12.64 -23.05
CA PRO A 194 -5.30 11.54 -22.48
C PRO A 194 -4.53 10.22 -22.46
N ILE A 195 -4.62 9.49 -21.35
CA ILE A 195 -4.05 8.15 -21.25
C ILE A 195 -5.15 7.14 -21.61
N ILE A 196 -4.97 6.46 -22.74
CA ILE A 196 -5.94 5.52 -23.28
C ILE A 196 -5.82 4.17 -22.60
N THR A 197 -6.94 3.62 -22.15
CA THR A 197 -7.01 2.28 -21.57
C THR A 197 -6.61 1.23 -22.62
N PRO A 198 -5.63 0.36 -22.33
CA PRO A 198 -5.31 -0.72 -23.26
C PRO A 198 -6.48 -1.70 -23.40
N PRO A 199 -6.64 -2.38 -24.56
CA PRO A 199 -7.66 -3.39 -24.73
C PRO A 199 -7.56 -4.49 -23.67
N ARG A 200 -8.68 -4.76 -23.00
CA ARG A 200 -8.76 -5.77 -21.96
C ARG A 200 -8.67 -7.18 -22.58
N GLY A 201 -7.79 -8.02 -22.05
CA GLY A 201 -7.58 -9.39 -22.53
C GLY A 201 -6.29 -9.99 -21.97
N VAL A 202 -6.07 -11.29 -22.17
CA VAL A 202 -4.84 -11.98 -21.76
C VAL A 202 -3.71 -11.60 -22.71
N THR A 203 -3.23 -10.37 -22.59
CA THR A 203 -2.18 -9.77 -23.42
C THR A 203 -1.12 -9.13 -22.53
N PRO A 204 0.16 -9.12 -22.96
CA PRO A 204 1.22 -8.42 -22.23
C PRO A 204 0.93 -6.92 -22.03
N GLU A 205 0.28 -6.26 -22.97
CA GLU A 205 -0.06 -4.84 -22.91
C GLU A 205 -1.05 -4.55 -21.76
N TRP A 206 -2.12 -5.35 -21.68
CA TRP A 206 -3.07 -5.27 -20.58
C TRP A 206 -2.41 -5.66 -19.24
N GLY A 207 -1.62 -6.73 -19.24
CA GLY A 207 -0.88 -7.18 -18.06
C GLY A 207 0.08 -6.14 -17.48
N LYS A 208 0.78 -5.39 -18.36
CA LYS A 208 1.62 -4.26 -17.96
C LYS A 208 0.81 -3.17 -17.28
N TYR A 209 -0.29 -2.77 -17.90
CA TYR A 209 -1.16 -1.73 -17.35
C TYR A 209 -1.72 -2.12 -15.98
N VAL A 210 -2.22 -3.35 -15.87
CA VAL A 210 -2.78 -3.88 -14.64
C VAL A 210 -1.73 -3.97 -13.53
N SER A 211 -0.57 -4.56 -13.81
CA SER A 211 0.48 -4.75 -12.80
C SER A 211 1.15 -3.45 -12.34
N SER A 212 1.25 -2.43 -13.20
CA SER A 212 1.92 -1.18 -12.85
C SER A 212 0.97 -0.09 -12.34
N ASN A 213 -0.23 0.04 -12.93
CA ASN A 213 -1.07 1.22 -12.73
C ASN A 213 -2.42 0.92 -12.06
N ALA A 214 -2.99 -0.28 -12.25
CA ALA A 214 -4.28 -0.67 -11.67
C ALA A 214 -4.17 -1.65 -10.48
N GLY A 215 -2.96 -2.13 -10.17
CA GLY A 215 -2.69 -3.19 -9.19
C GLY A 215 -1.46 -3.03 -8.32
N LEU A 216 -0.64 -1.99 -8.57
CA LEU A 216 0.55 -1.65 -7.78
C LEU A 216 1.57 -2.79 -7.57
N CYS A 217 1.57 -3.84 -8.39
CA CYS A 217 2.49 -4.96 -8.23
C CYS A 217 3.96 -4.50 -8.33
N SER A 218 4.25 -3.58 -9.26
CA SER A 218 5.59 -3.01 -9.42
C SER A 218 6.05 -2.20 -8.20
N ASP A 219 5.13 -1.72 -7.36
CA ASP A 219 5.43 -0.88 -6.20
C ASP A 219 6.26 -1.63 -5.15
N CYS A 220 5.86 -2.87 -4.87
CA CYS A 220 6.53 -3.76 -3.93
C CYS A 220 7.57 -4.65 -4.61
N HIS A 221 7.29 -5.14 -5.83
CA HIS A 221 8.13 -6.14 -6.49
C HIS A 221 9.28 -5.57 -7.33
N SER A 222 9.58 -4.26 -7.26
CA SER A 222 10.72 -3.68 -7.99
C SER A 222 11.75 -3.06 -7.06
N VAL A 223 13.02 -3.07 -7.46
CA VAL A 223 14.09 -2.52 -6.63
C VAL A 223 14.04 -1.00 -6.63
N ARG A 224 14.10 -0.41 -5.44
CA ARG A 224 14.12 1.03 -5.25
C ARG A 224 15.45 1.53 -4.72
N ASN A 225 15.79 2.74 -5.14
CA ASN A 225 16.83 3.52 -4.50
C ASN A 225 16.33 3.95 -3.12
N LEU A 226 17.05 3.54 -2.07
CA LEU A 226 16.67 3.82 -0.68
C LEU A 226 16.80 5.29 -0.28
N MET A 227 17.50 6.11 -1.08
CA MET A 227 17.66 7.56 -0.80
C MET A 227 16.47 8.39 -1.26
N ASP A 228 15.90 8.09 -2.43
CA ASP A 228 14.86 8.91 -3.07
C ASP A 228 13.57 8.14 -3.43
N GLY A 229 13.55 6.82 -3.21
CA GLY A 229 12.40 5.95 -3.47
C GLY A 229 12.17 5.62 -4.96
N SER A 230 13.02 6.11 -5.85
CA SER A 230 12.90 5.89 -7.30
C SER A 230 13.17 4.42 -7.69
N PHE A 231 12.52 3.96 -8.75
CA PHE A 231 12.78 2.62 -9.31
C PHE A 231 14.09 2.61 -10.10
N TYR A 232 14.89 1.54 -9.96
CA TYR A 232 16.01 1.35 -10.89
C TYR A 232 15.49 0.87 -12.25
N PRO A 233 15.86 1.54 -13.37
CA PRO A 233 15.31 1.29 -14.71
C PRO A 233 15.35 -0.19 -15.16
N ASP A 234 16.41 -0.92 -14.81
CA ASP A 234 16.65 -2.29 -15.27
C ASP A 234 16.32 -3.37 -14.21
N SER A 235 15.49 -3.02 -13.23
CA SER A 235 15.18 -3.90 -12.08
C SER A 235 13.68 -4.12 -11.86
N GLY A 236 12.85 -3.72 -12.82
CA GLY A 236 11.41 -3.87 -12.74
C GLY A 236 11.04 -5.31 -12.42
N PHE A 237 10.22 -5.51 -11.38
CA PHE A 237 9.77 -6.83 -10.94
C PHE A 237 10.87 -7.78 -10.39
N ALA A 238 12.11 -7.32 -10.17
CA ALA A 238 13.20 -8.13 -9.62
C ALA A 238 13.18 -8.31 -8.08
N GLY A 239 12.03 -8.05 -7.45
CA GLY A 239 11.81 -8.09 -6.01
C GLY A 239 12.15 -6.78 -5.31
N SER A 240 12.03 -6.75 -3.98
CA SER A 240 12.22 -5.54 -3.17
C SER A 240 13.65 -5.43 -2.59
N SER A 241 14.09 -4.21 -2.29
CA SER A 241 15.20 -3.91 -1.37
C SER A 241 14.72 -3.50 0.02
N ILE A 242 13.40 -3.34 0.20
CA ILE A 242 12.72 -2.92 1.43
C ILE A 242 12.19 -4.16 2.14
N ASN A 243 12.46 -4.23 3.44
CA ASN A 243 11.91 -5.22 4.35
C ASN A 243 10.53 -4.76 4.84
N PHE A 244 9.51 -5.59 4.65
CA PHE A 244 8.15 -5.44 5.17
C PHE A 244 8.02 -6.20 6.49
N GLY A 245 7.25 -5.68 7.45
CA GLY A 245 7.03 -6.27 8.77
C GLY A 245 7.69 -5.54 9.94
N GLU A 246 8.85 -4.89 9.73
CA GLU A 246 9.59 -4.22 10.81
C GLU A 246 8.86 -3.04 11.41
N ALA A 247 8.21 -2.24 10.56
CA ALA A 247 7.45 -1.09 11.00
C ALA A 247 6.04 -1.44 11.50
N GLU A 248 5.53 -2.62 11.09
CA GLU A 248 4.15 -3.08 11.28
C GLU A 248 4.01 -3.91 12.56
N GLY A 249 5.08 -4.54 13.03
CA GLY A 249 5.10 -5.25 14.32
C GLY A 249 4.25 -6.53 14.34
N ASP A 250 4.03 -7.11 13.17
CA ASP A 250 3.20 -8.32 12.99
C ASP A 250 3.99 -9.63 13.19
N GLY A 251 5.31 -9.53 13.37
CA GLY A 251 6.19 -10.64 13.74
C GLY A 251 6.75 -11.45 12.56
N ILE A 252 6.49 -11.04 11.31
CA ILE A 252 7.11 -11.63 10.12
C ILE A 252 7.79 -10.53 9.31
N TRP A 253 9.10 -10.67 9.12
CA TRP A 253 9.89 -9.78 8.27
C TRP A 253 10.17 -10.43 6.93
N THR A 254 9.82 -9.76 5.84
CA THR A 254 9.92 -10.31 4.48
C THR A 254 10.35 -9.26 3.47
N TYR A 255 10.85 -9.71 2.33
CA TYR A 255 10.95 -8.87 1.14
C TYR A 255 9.80 -9.24 0.19
N ALA A 256 9.66 -8.50 -0.90
CA ALA A 256 8.82 -8.93 -2.00
C ALA A 256 9.64 -9.77 -2.98
N SER A 257 9.07 -10.87 -3.45
CA SER A 257 9.76 -11.81 -4.32
C SER A 257 10.08 -11.27 -5.71
N ASN A 258 11.11 -11.84 -6.32
CA ASN A 258 11.41 -11.62 -7.73
C ASN A 258 10.30 -12.26 -8.59
N LEU A 259 9.66 -11.46 -9.44
CA LEU A 259 8.60 -11.88 -10.36
C LEU A 259 9.09 -11.96 -11.82
N THR A 260 10.38 -11.76 -12.07
CA THR A 260 10.93 -11.95 -13.42
C THR A 260 10.90 -13.42 -13.84
N PRO A 261 11.07 -13.74 -15.15
CA PRO A 261 11.07 -15.12 -15.65
C PRO A 261 12.30 -15.96 -15.27
N ASP A 262 13.15 -15.47 -14.36
CA ASP A 262 14.26 -16.24 -13.83
C ASP A 262 13.78 -17.55 -13.21
N LYS A 263 14.44 -18.66 -13.53
CA LYS A 263 14.00 -20.01 -13.14
C LYS A 263 14.34 -20.39 -11.71
N GLU A 264 15.36 -19.76 -11.13
CA GLU A 264 15.88 -20.12 -9.81
C GLU A 264 15.31 -19.23 -8.72
N THR A 265 15.28 -17.92 -8.96
CA THR A 265 14.85 -16.93 -7.97
C THR A 265 13.56 -16.22 -8.35
N GLY A 266 13.12 -16.32 -9.61
CA GLY A 266 11.88 -15.73 -10.12
C GLY A 266 10.72 -16.72 -10.29
N ILE A 267 9.73 -16.34 -11.10
CA ILE A 267 8.57 -17.19 -11.46
C ILE A 267 8.82 -18.03 -12.72
N GLY A 268 10.08 -18.16 -13.14
CA GLY A 268 10.47 -18.85 -14.38
C GLY A 268 9.98 -20.28 -14.46
N ALA A 269 9.96 -20.99 -13.32
CA ALA A 269 9.50 -22.37 -13.20
C ALA A 269 7.99 -22.51 -12.89
N TRP A 270 7.28 -21.42 -12.61
CA TRP A 270 5.86 -21.46 -12.26
C TRP A 270 5.00 -21.54 -13.50
N THR A 271 3.97 -22.39 -13.47
CA THR A 271 2.92 -22.39 -14.49
C THR A 271 2.00 -21.17 -14.31
N GLU A 272 1.19 -20.85 -15.32
CA GLU A 272 0.14 -19.82 -15.20
C GLU A 272 -0.81 -20.14 -14.04
N ASN A 273 -1.16 -21.42 -13.86
CA ASN A 273 -2.05 -21.84 -12.78
C ASN A 273 -1.40 -21.68 -11.40
N ASP A 274 -0.11 -21.99 -11.27
CA ASP A 274 0.61 -21.77 -10.00
C ASP A 274 0.63 -20.28 -9.64
N PHE A 275 0.86 -19.42 -10.64
CA PHE A 275 0.82 -17.98 -10.44
C PHE A 275 -0.57 -17.48 -10.03
N LEU A 276 -1.62 -17.97 -10.68
CA LEU A 276 -3.00 -17.62 -10.32
C LEU A 276 -3.35 -18.08 -8.90
N GLN A 277 -2.98 -19.31 -8.52
CA GLN A 277 -3.18 -19.83 -7.17
C GLN A 277 -2.45 -19.00 -6.12
N ALA A 278 -1.20 -18.63 -6.40
CA ALA A 278 -0.42 -17.80 -5.50
C ALA A 278 -1.03 -16.40 -5.35
N VAL A 279 -1.41 -15.76 -6.45
CA VAL A 279 -1.89 -14.37 -6.42
C VAL A 279 -3.28 -14.26 -5.82
N GLN A 280 -4.23 -15.11 -6.22
CA GLN A 280 -5.63 -14.99 -5.80
C GLN A 280 -5.94 -15.71 -4.49
N TYR A 281 -5.17 -16.75 -4.15
CA TYR A 281 -5.46 -17.59 -2.99
C TYR A 281 -4.30 -17.65 -2.00
N GLY A 282 -3.17 -17.02 -2.30
CA GLY A 282 -2.00 -17.06 -1.42
C GLY A 282 -1.30 -18.42 -1.43
N VAL A 283 -1.58 -19.34 -2.34
CA VAL A 283 -1.01 -20.70 -2.32
C VAL A 283 0.13 -20.84 -3.32
N ARG A 284 1.34 -21.05 -2.82
CA ARG A 284 2.54 -21.26 -3.64
C ARG A 284 2.53 -22.65 -4.31
N PRO A 285 3.34 -22.88 -5.36
CA PRO A 285 3.48 -24.20 -5.98
C PRO A 285 3.97 -25.31 -5.02
N ASP A 286 4.74 -24.95 -3.98
CA ASP A 286 5.15 -25.90 -2.93
C ASP A 286 4.03 -26.20 -1.90
N GLY A 287 2.91 -25.48 -2.00
CA GLY A 287 1.73 -25.56 -1.15
C GLY A 287 1.82 -24.75 0.15
N ARG A 288 2.90 -24.00 0.37
CA ARG A 288 2.97 -23.04 1.47
C ARG A 288 2.13 -21.80 1.15
N THR A 289 1.68 -21.13 2.19
CA THR A 289 0.91 -19.89 2.07
C THR A 289 1.84 -18.70 1.99
N LEU A 290 1.52 -17.75 1.11
CA LEU A 290 2.21 -16.48 1.01
C LEU A 290 2.03 -15.70 2.32
N VAL A 291 3.11 -15.07 2.76
CA VAL A 291 3.04 -14.06 3.81
C VAL A 291 2.07 -12.94 3.38
N PRO A 292 1.07 -12.57 4.18
CA PRO A 292 -0.02 -11.68 3.75
C PRO A 292 0.36 -10.20 3.62
N HIS A 293 1.63 -9.86 3.87
CA HIS A 293 2.26 -8.66 3.32
C HIS A 293 2.04 -8.57 1.81
N MET A 294 2.09 -9.71 1.12
CA MET A 294 1.54 -9.83 -0.22
C MET A 294 0.00 -9.86 -0.10
N PRO A 295 -0.72 -8.85 -0.62
CA PRO A 295 -2.13 -8.62 -0.31
C PRO A 295 -3.07 -9.54 -1.11
N TYR A 296 -2.80 -10.86 -1.16
CA TYR A 296 -3.63 -11.83 -1.87
C TYR A 296 -5.14 -11.77 -1.52
N PRO A 297 -5.59 -11.39 -0.31
CA PRO A 297 -7.03 -11.25 -0.05
C PRO A 297 -7.72 -10.19 -0.92
N LEU A 298 -6.99 -9.17 -1.40
CA LEU A 298 -7.52 -8.18 -2.35
C LEU A 298 -7.61 -8.80 -3.75
N PHE A 299 -6.55 -9.50 -4.16
CA PHE A 299 -6.48 -10.13 -5.48
C PHE A 299 -7.44 -11.33 -5.65
N ALA A 300 -7.96 -11.88 -4.54
CA ALA A 300 -9.05 -12.87 -4.56
C ALA A 300 -10.36 -12.35 -5.19
N PHE A 301 -10.51 -11.02 -5.35
CA PHE A 301 -11.66 -10.37 -5.98
C PHE A 301 -11.39 -9.96 -7.43
N TRP A 302 -10.17 -10.19 -7.93
CA TRP A 302 -9.81 -9.88 -9.30
C TRP A 302 -10.35 -10.91 -10.28
N ASP A 303 -10.58 -10.48 -11.52
CA ASP A 303 -10.85 -11.40 -12.61
C ASP A 303 -9.60 -12.24 -12.89
N SER A 304 -9.76 -13.56 -13.00
CA SER A 304 -8.69 -14.47 -13.40
C SER A 304 -7.99 -14.04 -14.70
N MET A 305 -8.71 -13.40 -15.63
CA MET A 305 -8.16 -12.87 -16.88
C MET A 305 -7.13 -11.76 -16.61
N ASP A 306 -7.37 -10.88 -15.63
CA ASP A 306 -6.43 -9.82 -15.26
C ASP A 306 -5.14 -10.42 -14.69
N VAL A 307 -5.27 -11.43 -13.82
CA VAL A 307 -4.11 -12.13 -13.22
C VAL A 307 -3.31 -12.90 -14.28
N LYS A 308 -3.99 -13.54 -15.24
CA LYS A 308 -3.34 -14.20 -16.39
C LYS A 308 -2.63 -13.21 -17.30
N ALA A 309 -3.21 -12.04 -17.55
CA ALA A 309 -2.56 -10.99 -18.32
C ALA A 309 -1.29 -10.50 -17.62
N VAL A 310 -1.33 -10.31 -16.30
CA VAL A 310 -0.13 -9.98 -15.50
C VAL A 310 0.93 -11.06 -15.66
N TYR A 311 0.58 -12.35 -15.55
CA TYR A 311 1.51 -13.45 -15.81
C TYR A 311 2.12 -13.35 -17.21
N ALA A 312 1.28 -13.20 -18.24
CA ALA A 312 1.73 -13.07 -19.63
C ALA A 312 2.72 -11.91 -19.82
N TYR A 313 2.47 -10.75 -19.20
CA TYR A 313 3.40 -9.62 -19.20
C TYR A 313 4.70 -9.94 -18.48
N LEU A 314 4.65 -10.49 -17.26
CA LEU A 314 5.84 -10.83 -16.49
C LEU A 314 6.75 -11.81 -17.25
N LYS A 315 6.16 -12.76 -18.00
CA LYS A 315 6.89 -13.70 -18.87
C LYS A 315 7.63 -13.03 -20.05
N THR A 316 7.30 -11.79 -20.40
CA THR A 316 8.03 -11.01 -21.44
C THR A 316 9.25 -10.28 -20.90
N LEU A 317 9.39 -10.15 -19.57
CA LEU A 317 10.48 -9.38 -18.97
C LEU A 317 11.82 -10.12 -19.08
N PRO A 318 12.96 -9.40 -19.05
CA PRO A 318 14.26 -10.02 -18.86
C PRO A 318 14.29 -10.85 -17.57
N ALA A 319 14.89 -12.05 -17.63
CA ALA A 319 15.18 -12.82 -16.42
C ALA A 319 16.32 -12.13 -15.65
N ILE A 320 16.07 -11.81 -14.38
CA ILE A 320 17.07 -11.17 -13.51
C ILE A 320 17.29 -12.11 -12.33
N PRO A 321 18.43 -12.82 -12.26
CA PRO A 321 18.78 -13.64 -11.11
C PRO A 321 19.02 -12.73 -9.89
N ARG A 322 18.11 -12.80 -8.92
CA ARG A 322 18.20 -12.03 -7.67
C ARG A 322 17.62 -12.87 -6.53
N PRO A 323 18.46 -13.52 -5.72
CA PRO A 323 17.96 -14.27 -4.57
C PRO A 323 17.35 -13.30 -3.56
N GLU A 324 16.24 -13.72 -2.97
CA GLU A 324 15.58 -13.00 -1.91
C GLU A 324 16.10 -13.47 -0.55
N ALA A 325 16.22 -12.56 0.42
CA ALA A 325 16.54 -12.96 1.79
C ALA A 325 15.39 -13.78 2.38
N ALA A 326 15.72 -14.77 3.21
CA ALA A 326 14.72 -15.59 3.89
C ALA A 326 13.85 -14.73 4.83
N HIS A 327 12.59 -15.15 5.00
CA HIS A 327 11.72 -14.58 6.01
C HIS A 327 12.34 -14.71 7.39
N THR A 328 12.27 -13.65 8.19
CA THR A 328 12.62 -13.68 9.62
C THR A 328 11.33 -13.65 10.43
N TYR A 329 11.31 -14.37 11.55
CA TYR A 329 10.13 -14.49 12.41
C TYR A 329 10.44 -13.98 13.81
N SER A 330 9.42 -13.54 14.54
CA SER A 330 9.58 -13.04 15.91
C SER A 330 10.04 -14.17 16.83
N GLN A 331 10.67 -13.80 17.95
CA GLN A 331 11.00 -14.78 18.99
C GLN A 331 9.73 -15.49 19.51
N ALA A 332 8.62 -14.78 19.64
CA ALA A 332 7.37 -15.40 20.06
C ALA A 332 6.87 -16.46 19.05
N ILE A 333 6.98 -16.22 17.74
CA ILE A 333 6.62 -17.22 16.71
C ILE A 333 7.56 -18.44 16.74
N THR A 334 8.86 -18.21 16.94
CA THR A 334 9.89 -19.25 16.83
C THR A 334 10.08 -20.08 18.09
N THR A 335 10.07 -19.47 19.28
CA THR A 335 10.37 -20.13 20.56
C THR A 335 9.27 -19.99 21.60
N GLY A 336 8.23 -19.20 21.34
CA GLY A 336 7.08 -19.06 22.22
C GLY A 336 6.14 -20.28 22.21
N SER A 337 5.06 -20.19 23.00
CA SER A 337 3.98 -21.18 23.04
C SER A 337 2.67 -20.58 23.57
N GLY A 338 1.58 -21.35 23.48
CA GLY A 338 0.26 -20.97 23.97
C GLY A 338 -0.35 -19.79 23.23
N ALA A 339 -1.38 -19.19 23.84
CA ALA A 339 -2.12 -18.07 23.27
C ALA A 339 -1.23 -16.85 22.92
N ALA A 340 -0.07 -16.69 23.57
CA ALA A 340 0.88 -15.62 23.24
C ALA A 340 1.53 -15.84 21.86
N ARG A 341 2.05 -17.04 21.59
CA ARG A 341 2.54 -17.39 20.23
C ARG A 341 1.40 -17.39 19.22
N GLY A 342 0.23 -17.89 19.61
CA GLY A 342 -0.97 -17.89 18.79
C GLY A 342 -1.41 -16.50 18.34
N LYS A 343 -1.30 -15.50 19.21
CA LYS A 343 -1.62 -14.10 18.89
C LYS A 343 -0.73 -13.54 17.79
N ASP A 344 0.58 -13.79 17.84
CA ASP A 344 1.53 -13.29 16.83
C ASP A 344 1.32 -13.99 15.48
N ILE A 345 1.07 -15.30 15.49
CA ILE A 345 0.72 -16.04 14.27
C ILE A 345 -0.62 -15.53 13.71
N TYR A 346 -1.62 -15.29 14.57
CA TYR A 346 -2.90 -14.73 14.15
C TYR A 346 -2.72 -13.33 13.53
N GLY A 347 -1.92 -12.48 14.17
CA GLY A 347 -1.57 -11.14 13.69
C GLY A 347 -0.97 -11.17 12.29
N SER A 348 -0.08 -12.12 12.04
CA SER A 348 0.64 -12.25 10.78
C SER A 348 -0.06 -13.06 9.70
N ALA A 349 -1.08 -13.88 9.99
CA ALA A 349 -1.68 -14.79 9.00
C ALA A 349 -3.21 -14.72 8.90
N CYS A 350 -3.90 -14.24 9.93
CA CYS A 350 -5.37 -14.33 10.05
C CYS A 350 -6.04 -12.95 10.14
N LEU A 351 -5.33 -11.96 10.70
CA LEU A 351 -5.84 -10.65 11.07
C LEU A 351 -6.53 -9.91 9.92
N ARG A 352 -5.95 -9.94 8.71
CA ARG A 352 -6.47 -9.18 7.55
C ARG A 352 -7.90 -9.56 7.18
N CYS A 353 -8.22 -10.86 7.25
CA CYS A 353 -9.54 -11.36 6.92
C CYS A 353 -10.46 -11.39 8.16
N HIS A 354 -9.96 -11.86 9.30
CA HIS A 354 -10.82 -12.10 10.46
C HIS A 354 -10.91 -10.93 11.45
N GLY A 355 -10.09 -9.88 11.27
CA GLY A 355 -10.06 -8.70 12.14
C GLY A 355 -9.41 -8.96 13.50
N ALA A 356 -9.10 -7.90 14.25
CA ALA A 356 -8.35 -8.00 15.51
C ALA A 356 -9.08 -8.78 16.62
N GLU A 357 -10.41 -8.86 16.52
CA GLU A 357 -11.29 -9.49 17.51
C GLU A 357 -12.14 -10.61 16.91
N GLY A 358 -11.76 -11.16 15.75
CA GLY A 358 -12.50 -12.25 15.11
C GLY A 358 -13.89 -11.86 14.59
N LYS A 359 -14.18 -10.56 14.42
CA LYS A 359 -15.46 -10.02 13.94
C LYS A 359 -15.62 -10.05 12.42
N GLY A 360 -14.57 -10.45 11.70
CA GLY A 360 -14.51 -10.40 10.23
C GLY A 360 -14.23 -9.00 9.70
N THR A 361 -13.75 -8.94 8.46
CA THR A 361 -13.64 -7.73 7.64
C THR A 361 -14.41 -7.94 6.34
N GLY A 362 -14.45 -6.94 5.45
CA GLY A 362 -15.02 -7.09 4.11
C GLY A 362 -14.44 -8.21 3.22
N PHE A 363 -13.41 -8.94 3.66
CA PHE A 363 -12.87 -10.11 2.97
C PHE A 363 -13.57 -11.43 3.33
N THR A 364 -14.27 -11.53 4.46
CA THR A 364 -14.95 -12.76 4.89
C THR A 364 -16.24 -12.48 5.64
N ASN A 365 -17.24 -13.34 5.42
CA ASN A 365 -18.47 -13.32 6.21
C ASN A 365 -18.37 -14.21 7.47
N VAL A 366 -17.23 -14.88 7.70
CA VAL A 366 -17.02 -15.76 8.85
C VAL A 366 -16.51 -14.97 10.04
N LYS A 367 -17.34 -14.88 11.07
CA LYS A 367 -17.02 -14.23 12.34
C LYS A 367 -16.54 -15.26 13.35
N LEU A 368 -15.22 -15.42 13.47
CA LEU A 368 -14.60 -16.37 14.39
C LEU A 368 -15.08 -16.23 15.84
N ALA A 369 -15.30 -15.00 16.31
CA ALA A 369 -15.79 -14.75 17.67
C ALA A 369 -17.21 -15.30 17.93
N GLU A 370 -17.99 -15.56 16.88
CA GLU A 370 -19.34 -16.14 16.97
C GLU A 370 -19.32 -17.66 16.76
N VAL A 371 -18.47 -18.16 15.86
CA VAL A 371 -18.50 -19.58 15.46
C VAL A 371 -17.49 -20.47 16.19
N ALA A 372 -16.36 -19.93 16.66
CA ALA A 372 -15.26 -20.74 17.18
C ALA A 372 -15.66 -21.57 18.41
N GLY A 373 -16.47 -21.01 19.31
CA GLY A 373 -16.94 -21.70 20.51
C GLY A 373 -17.91 -22.85 20.26
N SER A 374 -18.46 -22.95 19.04
CA SER A 374 -19.30 -24.09 18.64
C SER A 374 -18.52 -25.26 18.06
N LEU A 375 -17.21 -25.09 17.81
CA LEU A 375 -16.33 -26.09 17.21
C LEU A 375 -15.34 -26.63 18.24
N ASN A 376 -15.13 -27.95 18.23
CA ASN A 376 -14.06 -28.55 19.01
C ASN A 376 -12.68 -28.25 18.38
N GLU A 377 -11.61 -28.56 19.13
CA GLU A 377 -10.24 -28.24 18.68
C GLU A 377 -9.86 -28.95 17.37
N GLN A 378 -10.28 -30.21 17.20
CA GLN A 378 -9.95 -31.00 16.02
C GLN A 378 -10.66 -30.47 14.76
N GLU A 379 -11.90 -29.98 14.91
CA GLU A 379 -12.65 -29.32 13.85
C GLU A 379 -11.96 -28.03 13.41
N LEU A 380 -11.62 -27.15 14.36
CA LEU A 380 -10.87 -25.92 14.09
C LEU A 380 -9.53 -26.21 13.43
N LEU A 381 -8.79 -27.19 13.95
CA LEU A 381 -7.50 -27.58 13.39
C LEU A 381 -7.63 -28.09 11.96
N THR A 382 -8.69 -28.84 11.65
CA THR A 382 -8.95 -29.35 10.30
C THR A 382 -9.27 -28.21 9.33
N PHE A 383 -10.09 -27.24 9.74
CA PHE A 383 -10.37 -26.05 8.94
C PHE A 383 -9.11 -25.21 8.67
N ILE A 384 -8.29 -24.96 9.69
CA ILE A 384 -7.08 -24.14 9.53
C ILE A 384 -6.02 -24.87 8.70
N ARG A 385 -5.85 -26.18 8.88
CA ARG A 385 -4.87 -26.99 8.13
C ARG A 385 -5.18 -27.02 6.64
N GLY A 386 -6.41 -27.45 6.31
CA GLY A 386 -6.83 -27.65 4.92
C GLY A 386 -7.25 -26.35 4.21
N GLY A 387 -7.57 -25.30 4.97
CA GLY A 387 -8.18 -24.10 4.42
C GLY A 387 -9.54 -24.39 3.78
N ASN A 388 -10.09 -23.36 3.14
CA ASN A 388 -11.25 -23.50 2.26
C ASN A 388 -11.16 -22.42 1.18
N LEU A 389 -10.64 -22.80 0.01
CA LEU A 389 -10.46 -21.87 -1.11
C LEU A 389 -11.79 -21.34 -1.66
N GLY A 390 -12.89 -22.07 -1.50
CA GLY A 390 -14.24 -21.58 -1.81
C GLY A 390 -14.66 -20.42 -0.91
N LEU A 391 -14.12 -20.35 0.31
CA LEU A 391 -14.25 -19.23 1.23
C LEU A 391 -13.04 -18.28 1.19
N ARG A 392 -12.14 -18.44 0.20
CA ARG A 392 -10.88 -17.67 0.05
C ARG A 392 -9.95 -17.76 1.27
N MET A 393 -10.03 -18.86 2.02
CA MET A 393 -9.13 -19.15 3.14
C MET A 393 -8.04 -20.13 2.68
N PRO A 394 -6.76 -19.74 2.64
CA PRO A 394 -5.68 -20.66 2.26
C PRO A 394 -5.46 -21.78 3.31
N PRO A 395 -4.85 -22.90 2.90
CA PRO A 395 -4.37 -23.92 3.82
C PRO A 395 -3.16 -23.42 4.63
N PHE A 396 -2.96 -23.93 5.84
CA PHE A 396 -1.80 -23.58 6.66
C PHE A 396 -0.94 -24.79 7.06
N GLU A 397 -1.31 -26.01 6.68
CA GLU A 397 -0.61 -27.24 7.09
C GLU A 397 0.85 -27.33 6.66
N LYS A 398 1.23 -26.67 5.55
CA LYS A 398 2.62 -26.59 5.08
C LYS A 398 3.36 -25.35 5.57
N THR A 399 2.66 -24.42 6.21
CA THR A 399 3.19 -23.12 6.63
C THR A 399 3.52 -23.10 8.12
N PHE A 400 2.66 -23.70 8.95
CA PHE A 400 2.82 -23.75 10.40
C PHE A 400 2.80 -25.19 10.90
N SER A 401 3.54 -25.46 11.99
CA SER A 401 3.48 -26.75 12.67
C SER A 401 2.13 -26.95 13.36
N GLU A 402 1.78 -28.20 13.67
CA GLU A 402 0.52 -28.48 14.38
C GLU A 402 0.46 -27.76 15.74
N ASP A 403 1.57 -27.69 16.48
CA ASP A 403 1.63 -26.97 17.76
C ASP A 403 1.41 -25.47 17.60
N GLN A 404 1.93 -24.88 16.52
CA GLN A 404 1.68 -23.48 16.19
C GLN A 404 0.20 -23.23 15.86
N LEU A 405 -0.45 -24.14 15.14
CA LEU A 405 -1.88 -24.04 14.83
C LEU A 405 -2.75 -24.21 16.09
N LYS A 406 -2.38 -25.12 17.00
CA LYS A 406 -3.05 -25.26 18.31
C LYS A 406 -2.93 -23.99 19.15
N ASP A 407 -1.79 -23.32 19.10
CA ASP A 407 -1.62 -22.04 19.79
C ASP A 407 -2.49 -20.92 19.20
N VAL A 408 -2.66 -20.88 17.88
CA VAL A 408 -3.63 -19.97 17.23
C VAL A 408 -5.05 -20.24 17.74
N ILE A 409 -5.44 -21.51 17.84
CA ILE A 409 -6.74 -21.90 18.41
C ILE A 409 -6.84 -21.43 19.87
N ALA A 410 -5.79 -21.61 20.68
CA ALA A 410 -5.75 -21.13 22.05
C ALA A 410 -5.94 -19.61 22.16
N PHE A 411 -5.41 -18.84 21.20
CA PHE A 411 -5.67 -17.40 21.11
C PHE A 411 -7.12 -17.09 20.71
N ILE A 412 -7.67 -17.73 19.69
CA ILE A 412 -9.07 -17.56 19.24
C ILE A 412 -10.04 -17.80 20.41
N ARG A 413 -9.79 -18.83 21.22
CA ARG A 413 -10.62 -19.16 22.39
C ARG A 413 -10.60 -18.09 23.49
N THR A 414 -9.66 -17.15 23.48
CA THR A 414 -9.67 -16.04 24.45
C THR A 414 -10.86 -15.11 24.27
N TRP A 415 -11.57 -15.17 23.13
CA TRP A 415 -12.79 -14.40 22.88
C TRP A 415 -14.06 -15.05 23.42
N GLU A 416 -14.04 -16.37 23.67
CA GLU A 416 -15.21 -17.14 24.14
C GLU A 416 -15.65 -16.74 25.55
N THR A 417 -14.75 -16.17 26.35
CA THR A 417 -15.03 -15.74 27.74
C THR A 417 -15.63 -14.33 27.85
N LYS A 418 -15.92 -13.66 26.73
CA LYS A 418 -16.42 -12.27 26.69
C LYS A 418 -17.90 -12.12 26.26
N GLN A 419 -18.67 -13.21 26.20
CA GLN A 419 -20.12 -13.15 25.95
C GLN A 419 -20.95 -13.13 27.23
#